data_AF-A0A4P7UE69-F1
#
_entry.id   AF-A0A4P7UE69-F1
#
_cell.length_a   1.000
_cell.length_b   1.000
_cell.length_c   1.000
_cell.angle_alpha   90.00
_cell.angle_beta   90.00
_cell.angle_gamma   90.00
#
_symmetry.space_group_name_H-M   'P 1'
#
loop_
_entity.id
_entity.type
_entity.pdbx_description
1 polymer ?
#
loop_
_entity_poly.entity_id
_entity_poly.type
_entity_poly.pdbx_seq_one_letter_code
_entity_poly.pdbx_strand_id
1 'polypeptide(L)'
;MAGATPTTGIGNDQRPGARPAYAQIEGSGSTWSEVIVQQWISDVDSLGMKVTYNGGGSSQGRKNFAQNVTDFGISEIPYPGVDEFGNADNAGGREFAYLPVVAGGTAFTYQLKIGNELVRNLRLSGETLAKIFTNRITNWNDPAITKDNNGRKFPSLAITPVVRSDGSGTTAQLTTWMDAEHAGLWRPFFGRSGYTSYFPKKGRMIGQAGSDQMMNYISGFAGNGSIGYVEYAYPLNKKYPVVKVLNKGGYFVEPTQYNVAVALTKARINQDRKSKDYLTQILTDVYRSTDKRAYPLSSYSYMIIPTGSKDQRMTTSKRQTLGDFLYYSLCEGQSKAGPYGYSPLPLNLVQAAFTQVGRLQQADPGVDLSNRSVSKCNNPTFTGSDLKRNKLAEIAPQPAACDAVGQGPCGTATGTGKPSTDGGGGASGDAPSQGGGNVPSGGGATPGEVPAGGDVGSGVDPTTGEVVGGAVVGDVAVSATPTELTAARPGDATPFAWLALAQLLALVLLPGLLLARRGRPSAGGRR
;
A
#
# COMPACT_ATOMS: atom_id res chain seq x y z
N MET A 1 -24.17 51.34 -61.52
CA MET A 1 -24.87 50.08 -61.21
C MET A 1 -23.84 49.09 -60.72
N ALA A 2 -24.04 48.61 -59.50
CA ALA A 2 -23.17 47.68 -58.80
C ALA A 2 -23.48 46.22 -59.22
N GLY A 3 -22.49 45.35 -59.11
CA GLY A 3 -22.66 43.90 -59.27
C GLY A 3 -21.52 43.17 -58.57
N ALA A 4 -21.72 42.89 -57.28
CA ALA A 4 -20.76 42.28 -56.37
C ALA A 4 -20.54 40.78 -56.64
N THR A 5 -19.30 40.34 -56.45
CA THR A 5 -18.84 38.94 -56.43
C THR A 5 -19.36 38.23 -55.17
N PRO A 6 -19.86 36.97 -55.24
CA PRO A 6 -20.23 36.22 -54.05
C PRO A 6 -19.02 35.47 -53.46
N THR A 7 -18.71 35.78 -52.20
CA THR A 7 -17.89 34.97 -51.31
C THR A 7 -18.71 33.80 -50.77
N THR A 8 -18.43 32.57 -51.22
CA THR A 8 -18.97 31.36 -50.60
C THR A 8 -18.16 30.99 -49.36
N GLY A 9 -18.82 31.07 -48.21
CA GLY A 9 -18.28 30.77 -46.90
C GLY A 9 -17.89 29.30 -46.72
N ILE A 10 -16.81 29.12 -45.97
CA ILE A 10 -16.30 27.84 -45.50
C ILE A 10 -17.33 27.23 -44.56
N GLY A 11 -17.85 26.06 -44.95
CA GLY A 11 -18.70 25.24 -44.11
C GLY A 11 -17.98 24.85 -42.82
N ASN A 12 -18.68 25.04 -41.71
CA ASN A 12 -18.25 24.69 -40.36
C ASN A 12 -18.24 23.16 -40.24
N ASP A 13 -17.12 22.54 -40.63
CA ASP A 13 -16.89 21.12 -40.46
C ASP A 13 -16.64 20.87 -38.96
N GLN A 14 -17.71 20.56 -38.23
CA GLN A 14 -17.63 20.12 -36.84
C GLN A 14 -16.89 18.78 -36.80
N ARG A 15 -15.57 18.85 -36.59
CA ARG A 15 -14.77 17.69 -36.20
C ARG A 15 -15.38 17.09 -34.93
N PRO A 16 -15.54 15.76 -34.85
CA PRO A 16 -15.81 15.08 -33.59
C PRO A 16 -14.79 15.56 -32.55
N GLY A 17 -15.28 16.03 -31.41
CA GLY A 17 -14.46 16.69 -30.39
C GLY A 17 -13.17 15.92 -30.13
N ALA A 18 -12.03 16.55 -30.42
CA ALA A 18 -10.72 16.00 -30.12
C ALA A 18 -10.72 15.64 -28.63
N ARG A 19 -10.45 14.36 -28.31
CA ARG A 19 -10.23 13.94 -26.92
C ARG A 19 -9.20 14.89 -26.32
N PRO A 20 -9.41 15.43 -25.11
CA PRO A 20 -8.40 16.28 -24.48
C PRO A 20 -7.08 15.55 -24.50
N ALA A 21 -6.03 16.19 -25.01
CA ALA A 21 -4.70 15.60 -24.97
C ALA A 21 -4.33 15.35 -23.50
N TYR A 22 -4.13 14.09 -23.12
CA TYR A 22 -3.68 13.73 -21.78
C TYR A 22 -2.29 14.30 -21.56
N ALA A 23 -2.14 15.10 -20.50
CA ALA A 23 -0.83 15.53 -20.01
C ALA A 23 -0.37 14.57 -18.92
N GLN A 24 0.95 14.41 -18.78
CA GLN A 24 1.53 13.61 -17.70
C GLN A 24 1.17 14.20 -16.34
N ILE A 25 0.71 13.35 -15.42
CA ILE A 25 0.55 13.67 -14.01
C ILE A 25 1.56 12.89 -13.17
N GLU A 26 2.09 13.53 -12.14
CA GLU A 26 3.11 12.96 -11.25
C GLU A 26 2.58 12.83 -9.83
N GLY A 27 2.69 11.63 -9.25
CA GLY A 27 2.27 11.32 -7.90
C GLY A 27 3.40 10.82 -7.01
N SER A 28 3.23 10.97 -5.69
CA SER A 28 4.12 10.30 -4.74
C SER A 28 3.47 9.99 -3.39
N GLY A 29 4.11 9.13 -2.61
CA GLY A 29 3.81 8.97 -1.19
C GLY A 29 3.77 7.53 -0.70
N SER A 30 2.60 7.13 -0.20
CA SER A 30 2.38 5.87 0.48
C SER A 30 2.82 4.62 -0.29
N THR A 31 3.79 3.89 0.26
CA THR A 31 4.08 2.51 -0.16
C THR A 31 2.93 1.56 0.18
N TRP A 32 1.98 1.93 1.04
CA TRP A 32 0.84 1.06 1.34
C TRP A 32 -0.09 0.91 0.13
N SER A 33 -0.25 1.96 -0.68
CA SER A 33 -1.10 1.92 -1.88
C SER A 33 -0.35 1.59 -3.17
N GLU A 34 0.98 1.56 -3.11
CA GLU A 34 1.83 1.58 -4.30
C GLU A 34 1.57 0.41 -5.26
N VAL A 35 1.42 -0.81 -4.74
CA VAL A 35 1.24 -2.01 -5.58
C VAL A 35 0.00 -1.88 -6.49
N ILE A 36 -1.15 -1.47 -5.95
CA ILE A 36 -2.36 -1.31 -6.77
C ILE A 36 -2.27 -0.09 -7.69
N VAL A 37 -1.62 0.98 -7.24
CA VAL A 37 -1.47 2.21 -8.03
C VAL A 37 -0.61 1.93 -9.26
N GLN A 38 0.49 1.19 -9.11
CA GLN A 38 1.30 0.76 -10.25
C GLN A 38 0.51 -0.10 -11.22
N GLN A 39 -0.36 -1.00 -10.71
CA GLN A 39 -1.24 -1.76 -11.58
C GLN A 39 -2.20 -0.86 -12.37
N TRP A 40 -2.84 0.11 -11.71
CA TRP A 40 -3.74 1.03 -12.40
C TRP A 40 -3.01 1.91 -13.40
N ILE A 41 -1.79 2.35 -13.10
CA ILE A 41 -0.93 3.10 -14.03
C ILE A 41 -0.67 2.27 -15.28
N SER A 42 -0.30 1.00 -15.12
CA SER A 42 -0.10 0.07 -16.25
C SER A 42 -1.37 -0.08 -17.08
N ASP A 43 -2.53 -0.16 -16.45
CA ASP A 43 -3.80 -0.31 -17.15
C ASP A 43 -4.16 0.92 -17.98
N VAL A 44 -4.01 2.12 -17.40
CA VAL A 44 -4.41 3.37 -18.06
C VAL A 44 -3.41 3.87 -19.10
N ASP A 45 -2.17 3.37 -19.10
CA ASP A 45 -1.19 3.69 -20.15
C ASP A 45 -1.70 3.24 -21.53
N SER A 46 -2.36 2.08 -21.60
CA SER A 46 -3.02 1.58 -22.81
C SER A 46 -4.18 2.49 -23.29
N LEU A 47 -4.73 3.30 -22.39
CA LEU A 47 -5.77 4.30 -22.68
C LEU A 47 -5.18 5.67 -23.04
N GLY A 48 -3.85 5.79 -23.10
CA GLY A 48 -3.11 7.01 -23.41
C GLY A 48 -2.90 7.95 -22.23
N MET A 49 -3.35 7.59 -21.02
CA MET A 49 -3.11 8.39 -19.83
C MET A 49 -1.66 8.22 -19.37
N LYS A 50 -0.97 9.32 -19.10
CA LYS A 50 0.41 9.32 -18.61
C LYS A 50 0.44 9.64 -17.12
N VAL A 51 0.73 8.64 -16.31
CA VAL A 51 0.73 8.75 -14.85
C VAL A 51 2.05 8.17 -14.34
N THR A 52 2.75 8.90 -13.48
CA THR A 52 3.90 8.37 -12.74
C THR A 52 3.59 8.39 -11.25
N TYR A 53 4.11 7.41 -10.53
CA TYR A 53 3.97 7.35 -9.08
C TYR A 53 5.25 6.84 -8.43
N ASN A 54 5.75 7.58 -7.44
CA ASN A 54 6.93 7.21 -6.68
C ASN A 54 6.55 6.95 -5.21
N GLY A 55 6.74 5.71 -4.76
CA GLY A 55 6.73 5.37 -3.34
C GLY A 55 7.83 6.10 -2.57
N GLY A 56 7.54 6.39 -1.30
CA GLY A 56 8.50 7.06 -0.40
C GLY A 56 8.00 7.26 1.03
N GLY A 57 6.79 6.79 1.33
CA GLY A 57 6.14 7.00 2.61
C GLY A 57 5.14 8.16 2.56
N SER A 58 4.07 8.02 3.34
CA SER A 58 2.92 8.91 3.33
C SER A 58 3.29 10.32 3.81
N SER A 59 4.24 10.45 4.76
CA SER A 59 4.76 11.76 5.18
C SER A 59 5.54 12.46 4.06
N GLN A 60 6.33 11.72 3.26
CA GLN A 60 7.05 12.30 2.13
C GLN A 60 6.08 12.74 1.02
N GLY A 61 5.08 11.93 0.71
CA GLY A 61 4.05 12.27 -0.29
C GLY A 61 3.30 13.56 0.05
N ARG A 62 2.95 13.75 1.33
CA ARG A 62 2.34 15.01 1.80
C ARG A 62 3.26 16.21 1.63
N LYS A 63 4.54 16.08 1.97
CA LYS A 63 5.53 17.14 1.79
C LYS A 63 5.73 17.47 0.31
N ASN A 64 5.88 16.46 -0.55
CA ASN A 64 5.99 16.64 -2.00
C ASN A 64 4.78 17.34 -2.62
N PHE A 65 3.56 16.98 -2.19
CA PHE A 65 2.35 17.65 -2.66
C PHE A 65 2.32 19.13 -2.21
N ALA A 66 2.57 19.40 -0.93
CA ALA A 66 2.56 20.75 -0.38
C ALA A 66 3.61 21.67 -1.05
N GLN A 67 4.75 21.10 -1.43
CA GLN A 67 5.87 21.83 -2.05
C GLN A 67 5.76 21.95 -3.58
N ASN A 68 4.63 21.56 -4.19
CA ASN A 68 4.46 21.55 -5.64
C ASN A 68 5.53 20.70 -6.37
N VAL A 69 5.99 19.61 -5.75
CA VAL A 69 6.88 18.63 -6.40
C VAL A 69 6.06 17.64 -7.23
N THR A 70 4.87 17.28 -6.76
CA THR A 70 3.96 16.34 -7.45
C THR A 70 2.57 16.94 -7.64
N ASP A 71 1.83 16.44 -8.63
CA ASP A 71 0.48 16.87 -8.95
C ASP A 71 -0.54 16.35 -7.93
N PHE A 72 -0.34 15.13 -7.42
CA PHE A 72 -1.16 14.51 -6.37
C PHE A 72 -0.28 13.76 -5.36
N GLY A 73 -0.80 13.56 -4.15
CA GLY A 73 -0.16 12.71 -3.13
C GLY A 73 -1.05 11.53 -2.77
N ILE A 74 -0.49 10.45 -2.21
CA ILE A 74 -1.28 9.39 -1.56
C ILE A 74 -0.77 9.20 -0.14
N SER A 75 -1.68 9.21 0.83
CA SER A 75 -1.36 9.16 2.25
C SER A 75 -2.47 8.50 3.07
N GLU A 76 -2.08 7.85 4.17
CA GLU A 76 -2.98 7.39 5.24
C GLU A 76 -2.88 8.30 6.49
N ILE A 77 -2.03 9.32 6.42
CA ILE A 77 -1.83 10.36 7.45
C ILE A 77 -2.41 11.68 6.92
N PRO A 78 -3.28 12.39 7.64
CA PRO A 78 -3.68 13.73 7.24
C PRO A 78 -2.58 14.73 7.56
N TYR A 79 -2.60 15.93 6.98
CA TYR A 79 -1.75 17.03 7.43
C TYR A 79 -1.93 17.30 8.92
N PRO A 80 -0.91 17.02 9.76
CA PRO A 80 -1.03 17.18 11.20
C PRO A 80 -0.88 18.65 11.62
N GLY A 81 -0.49 19.53 10.70
CA GLY A 81 -0.10 20.92 10.97
C GLY A 81 1.36 21.02 11.40
N VAL A 82 1.78 20.14 12.32
CA VAL A 82 3.16 20.01 12.82
C VAL A 82 3.53 18.52 12.84
N ASP A 83 4.69 18.16 12.28
CA ASP A 83 5.18 16.79 12.28
C ASP A 83 5.76 16.36 13.65
N GLU A 84 6.13 15.09 13.76
CA GLU A 84 6.66 14.51 14.99
C GLU A 84 7.99 15.11 15.45
N PHE A 85 8.67 15.87 14.58
CA PHE A 85 9.92 16.56 14.88
C PHE A 85 9.72 18.06 15.14
N GLY A 86 8.48 18.56 15.15
CA GLY A 86 8.16 19.96 15.40
C GLY A 86 8.21 20.85 14.17
N ASN A 87 8.37 20.30 12.97
CA ASN A 87 8.39 21.10 11.73
C ASN A 87 6.96 21.32 11.21
N ALA A 88 6.75 22.43 10.51
CA ALA A 88 5.49 22.68 9.82
C ALA A 88 5.20 21.56 8.81
N ASP A 89 4.01 20.98 8.89
CA ASP A 89 3.56 19.92 8.01
C ASP A 89 2.09 20.12 7.65
N ASN A 90 1.89 21.05 6.73
CA ASN A 90 0.61 21.50 6.19
C ASN A 90 0.72 21.61 4.66
N ALA A 91 -0.39 21.92 3.99
CA ALA A 91 -0.44 21.98 2.54
C ALA A 91 0.28 23.21 1.92
N GLY A 92 0.91 24.07 2.71
CA GLY A 92 1.68 25.21 2.19
C GLY A 92 0.83 26.24 1.43
N GLY A 93 -0.47 26.34 1.73
CA GLY A 93 -1.42 27.19 1.01
C GLY A 93 -1.95 26.60 -0.30
N ARG A 94 -1.50 25.40 -0.70
CA ARG A 94 -2.05 24.68 -1.85
C ARG A 94 -3.44 24.14 -1.49
N GLU A 95 -4.47 24.58 -2.20
CA GLU A 95 -5.84 24.10 -1.99
C GLU A 95 -5.99 22.63 -2.39
N PHE A 96 -6.57 21.82 -1.52
CA PHE A 96 -6.66 20.37 -1.72
C PHE A 96 -7.93 19.75 -1.14
N ALA A 97 -8.17 18.49 -1.49
CA ALA A 97 -9.12 17.60 -0.82
C ALA A 97 -8.53 16.21 -0.61
N TYR A 98 -8.99 15.51 0.43
CA TYR A 98 -8.76 14.08 0.60
C TYR A 98 -9.86 13.28 -0.09
N LEU A 99 -9.46 12.25 -0.83
CA LEU A 99 -10.34 11.37 -1.58
C LEU A 99 -9.99 9.90 -1.24
N PRO A 100 -10.92 9.08 -0.70
CA PRO A 100 -10.68 7.64 -0.54
C PRO A 100 -10.41 6.98 -1.90
N VAL A 101 -9.31 6.24 -2.05
CA VAL A 101 -8.92 5.67 -3.35
C VAL A 101 -8.78 4.14 -3.35
N VAL A 102 -8.27 3.55 -2.28
CA VAL A 102 -8.16 2.08 -2.14
C VAL A 102 -8.32 1.66 -0.70
N ALA A 103 -8.99 0.52 -0.49
CA ALA A 103 -9.12 -0.16 0.80
C ALA A 103 -8.16 -1.35 0.92
N GLY A 104 -7.79 -1.68 2.14
CA GLY A 104 -6.84 -2.76 2.42
C GLY A 104 -6.79 -3.07 3.91
N GLY A 105 -5.99 -4.08 4.25
CA GLY A 105 -5.79 -4.49 5.63
C GLY A 105 -4.32 -4.40 6.00
N THR A 106 -4.01 -3.75 7.13
CA THR A 106 -2.65 -3.84 7.68
C THR A 106 -2.45 -5.27 8.19
N ALA A 107 -1.61 -6.03 7.50
CA ALA A 107 -1.30 -7.42 7.76
C ALA A 107 -0.07 -7.54 8.66
N PHE A 108 -0.08 -8.54 9.54
CA PHE A 108 1.10 -8.89 10.33
C PHE A 108 1.77 -10.10 9.70
N THR A 109 2.90 -9.87 9.04
CA THR A 109 3.70 -10.89 8.36
C THR A 109 4.86 -11.33 9.26
N TYR A 110 5.24 -12.60 9.23
CA TYR A 110 6.19 -13.14 10.20
C TYR A 110 7.01 -14.29 9.62
N GLN A 111 8.25 -14.44 10.10
CA GLN A 111 9.03 -15.65 9.93
C GLN A 111 9.21 -16.33 11.27
N LEU A 112 8.56 -17.48 11.44
CA LEU A 112 8.71 -18.32 12.61
C LEU A 112 8.91 -19.75 12.13
N LYS A 113 10.08 -20.33 12.38
CA LYS A 113 10.38 -21.71 12.01
C LYS A 113 10.38 -22.63 13.22
N ILE A 114 9.87 -23.85 13.03
CA ILE A 114 10.04 -24.97 13.96
C ILE A 114 10.88 -26.02 13.21
N GLY A 115 12.13 -26.21 13.63
CA GLY A 115 13.11 -26.87 12.79
C GLY A 115 13.30 -26.09 11.47
N ASN A 116 13.12 -26.76 10.34
CA ASN A 116 13.24 -26.16 9.01
C ASN A 116 11.91 -25.70 8.41
N GLU A 117 10.78 -25.94 9.10
CA GLU A 117 9.46 -25.64 8.58
C GLU A 117 8.95 -24.28 9.02
N LEU A 118 8.44 -23.50 8.07
CA LEU A 118 7.79 -22.22 8.36
C LEU A 118 6.41 -22.45 8.97
N VAL A 119 6.18 -21.89 10.16
CA VAL A 119 4.87 -21.89 10.81
C VAL A 119 3.87 -21.14 9.95
N ARG A 120 2.74 -21.79 9.68
CA ARG A 120 1.57 -21.18 9.05
C ARG A 120 0.38 -21.22 10.03
N ASN A 121 -0.66 -20.44 9.72
CA ASN A 121 -1.87 -20.32 10.55
C ASN A 121 -1.62 -19.78 11.96
N LEU A 122 -0.63 -18.91 12.11
CA LEU A 122 -0.46 -18.20 13.36
C LEU A 122 -1.67 -17.31 13.62
N ARG A 123 -2.21 -17.42 14.83
CA ARG A 123 -3.32 -16.61 15.34
C ARG A 123 -2.81 -15.73 16.44
N LEU A 124 -3.19 -14.46 16.43
CA LEU A 124 -2.91 -13.55 17.54
C LEU A 124 -4.11 -12.65 17.80
N SER A 125 -4.38 -12.38 19.07
CA SER A 125 -5.31 -11.36 19.47
C SER A 125 -4.70 -9.96 19.30
N GLY A 126 -5.56 -8.94 19.24
CA GLY A 126 -5.11 -7.56 19.20
C GLY A 126 -4.23 -7.19 20.41
N GLU A 127 -4.58 -7.71 21.60
CA GLU A 127 -3.80 -7.47 22.81
C GLU A 127 -2.41 -8.12 22.74
N THR A 128 -2.31 -9.35 22.24
CA THR A 128 -1.02 -10.04 22.02
C THR A 128 -0.16 -9.28 21.02
N LEU A 129 -0.73 -8.82 19.91
CA LEU A 129 -0.04 -7.98 18.93
C LEU A 129 0.46 -6.67 19.55
N ALA A 130 -0.40 -5.96 20.29
CA ALA A 130 -0.01 -4.73 20.98
C ALA A 130 1.11 -4.99 22.00
N LYS A 131 1.07 -6.10 22.74
CA LYS A 131 2.15 -6.50 23.66
C LYS A 131 3.46 -6.80 22.94
N ILE A 132 3.43 -7.44 21.78
CA ILE A 132 4.63 -7.69 20.96
C ILE A 132 5.25 -6.36 20.52
N PHE A 133 4.46 -5.47 19.91
CA PHE A 133 4.95 -4.20 19.38
C PHE A 133 5.26 -3.15 20.47
N THR A 134 4.88 -3.39 21.73
CA THR A 134 5.26 -2.55 22.88
C THR A 134 6.32 -3.20 23.78
N ASN A 135 7.01 -4.25 23.29
CA ASN A 135 8.06 -5.00 23.99
C ASN A 135 7.62 -5.66 25.33
N ARG A 136 6.33 -5.93 25.51
CA ARG A 136 5.80 -6.65 26.68
C ARG A 136 5.79 -8.16 26.48
N ILE A 137 5.68 -8.63 25.24
CA ILE A 137 5.92 -10.03 24.85
C ILE A 137 7.16 -10.04 23.96
N THR A 138 8.20 -10.74 24.39
CA THR A 138 9.52 -10.74 23.73
C THR A 138 9.99 -12.11 23.28
N ASN A 139 9.18 -13.17 23.49
CA ASN A 139 9.49 -14.54 23.09
C ASN A 139 8.26 -15.24 22.49
N TRP A 140 8.47 -16.05 21.45
CA TRP A 140 7.41 -16.77 20.75
C TRP A 140 6.72 -17.84 21.59
N ASN A 141 7.38 -18.37 22.63
CA ASN A 141 6.80 -19.36 23.55
C ASN A 141 5.92 -18.73 24.65
N ASP A 142 5.61 -17.43 24.56
CA ASP A 142 4.79 -16.74 25.56
C ASP A 142 3.40 -17.42 25.73
N PRO A 143 2.88 -17.55 26.97
CA PRO A 143 1.59 -18.16 27.22
C PRO A 143 0.42 -17.49 26.49
N ALA A 144 0.46 -16.19 26.23
CA ALA A 144 -0.58 -15.49 25.48
C ALA A 144 -0.62 -15.93 24.00
N ILE A 145 0.53 -16.11 23.37
CA ILE A 145 0.64 -16.66 22.00
C ILE A 145 0.12 -18.10 21.99
N THR A 146 0.51 -18.91 22.97
CA THR A 146 0.00 -20.30 23.10
C THR A 146 -1.53 -20.32 23.24
N LYS A 147 -2.10 -19.42 24.04
CA LYS A 147 -3.55 -19.30 24.25
C LYS A 147 -4.28 -18.92 22.95
N ASP A 148 -3.76 -17.95 22.20
CA ASP A 148 -4.36 -17.53 20.92
C ASP A 148 -4.35 -18.65 19.86
N ASN A 149 -3.48 -19.66 20.03
CA ASN A 149 -3.32 -20.80 19.14
C ASN A 149 -3.82 -22.12 19.75
N ASN A 150 -4.82 -22.04 20.63
CA ASN A 150 -5.50 -23.20 21.22
C ASN A 150 -4.55 -24.23 21.87
N GLY A 151 -3.55 -23.73 22.60
CA GLY A 151 -2.59 -24.57 23.32
C GLY A 151 -1.37 -25.00 22.50
N ARG A 152 -1.30 -24.69 21.19
CA ARG A 152 -0.13 -24.97 20.36
C ARG A 152 1.12 -24.33 20.96
N LYS A 153 2.17 -25.14 21.16
CA LYS A 153 3.45 -24.70 21.68
C LYS A 153 4.33 -24.15 20.56
N PHE A 154 5.11 -23.14 20.89
CA PHE A 154 6.08 -22.49 20.00
C PHE A 154 7.48 -22.56 20.62
N PRO A 155 8.54 -22.50 19.81
CA PRO A 155 9.91 -22.58 20.29
C PRO A 155 10.25 -21.38 21.17
N SER A 156 11.17 -21.56 22.12
CA SER A 156 11.73 -20.44 22.87
C SER A 156 12.65 -19.65 21.94
N LEU A 157 12.05 -18.72 21.21
CA LEU A 157 12.70 -17.91 20.19
C LEU A 157 12.37 -16.45 20.47
N ALA A 158 13.40 -15.62 20.59
CA ALA A 158 13.21 -14.19 20.80
C ALA A 158 12.44 -13.57 19.61
N ILE A 159 11.48 -12.72 19.92
CA ILE A 159 10.72 -11.96 18.92
C ILE A 159 11.55 -10.75 18.51
N THR A 160 11.61 -10.51 17.21
CA THR A 160 12.24 -9.33 16.60
C THR A 160 11.19 -8.55 15.82
N PRO A 161 10.56 -7.52 16.42
CA PRO A 161 9.60 -6.71 15.68
C PRO A 161 10.33 -5.91 14.59
N VAL A 162 9.82 -5.96 13.36
CA VAL A 162 10.29 -5.16 12.23
C VAL A 162 9.32 -4.01 12.08
N VAL A 163 9.83 -2.79 12.19
CA VAL A 163 9.05 -1.55 12.19
C VAL A 163 9.51 -0.64 11.07
N ARG A 164 8.68 0.33 10.69
CA ARG A 164 9.05 1.31 9.65
C ARG A 164 10.05 2.32 10.19
N SER A 165 11.13 2.57 9.44
CA SER A 165 12.10 3.64 9.75
C SER A 165 11.76 4.97 9.10
N ASP A 166 10.89 4.97 8.09
CA ASP A 166 10.42 6.14 7.34
C ASP A 166 9.04 6.63 7.84
N GLY A 167 8.65 7.82 7.40
CA GLY A 167 7.36 8.43 7.74
C GLY A 167 6.20 7.71 7.07
N SER A 168 5.65 6.71 7.78
CA SER A 168 4.79 5.68 7.22
C SER A 168 3.33 5.83 7.64
N GLY A 169 2.43 5.83 6.66
CA GLY A 169 1.01 5.72 6.93
C GLY A 169 0.58 4.34 7.46
N THR A 170 1.30 3.27 7.14
CA THR A 170 1.07 1.95 7.76
C THR A 170 1.35 1.98 9.26
N THR A 171 2.43 2.67 9.68
CA THR A 171 2.69 2.94 11.11
C THR A 171 1.58 3.76 11.74
N ALA A 172 1.10 4.80 11.06
CA ALA A 172 0.01 5.63 11.56
C ALA A 172 -1.29 4.84 11.71
N GLN A 173 -1.62 3.94 10.77
CA GLN A 173 -2.79 3.06 10.88
C GLN A 173 -2.67 2.11 12.08
N LEU A 174 -1.53 1.41 12.22
CA LEU A 174 -1.28 0.51 13.35
C LEU A 174 -1.37 1.25 14.69
N THR A 175 -0.74 2.41 14.80
CA THR A 175 -0.67 3.17 16.06
C THR A 175 -1.98 3.89 16.38
N THR A 176 -2.76 4.27 15.37
CA THR A 176 -4.15 4.73 15.56
C THR A 176 -5.00 3.61 16.17
N TRP A 177 -4.92 2.40 15.62
CA TRP A 177 -5.63 1.24 16.16
C TRP A 177 -5.16 0.89 17.58
N MET A 178 -3.86 0.89 17.85
CA MET A 178 -3.33 0.64 19.19
C MET A 178 -3.75 1.72 20.21
N ASP A 179 -3.78 3.00 19.84
CA ASP A 179 -4.27 4.05 20.73
C ASP A 179 -5.78 3.91 21.02
N ALA A 180 -6.57 3.48 20.03
CA ALA A 180 -8.01 3.33 20.16
C ALA A 180 -8.42 2.07 20.96
N GLU A 181 -7.76 0.93 20.72
CA GLU A 181 -8.17 -0.37 21.27
C GLU A 181 -7.27 -0.87 22.41
N HIS A 182 -6.03 -0.39 22.49
CA HIS A 182 -5.00 -0.87 23.41
C HIS A 182 -4.23 0.27 24.09
N ALA A 183 -4.92 1.38 24.39
CA ALA A 183 -4.35 2.60 24.97
C ALA A 183 -3.43 2.35 26.20
N GLY A 184 -3.81 1.42 27.07
CA GLY A 184 -3.05 1.07 28.28
C GLY A 184 -1.69 0.42 27.99
N LEU A 185 -1.48 -0.15 26.81
CA LEU A 185 -0.19 -0.67 26.34
C LEU A 185 0.55 0.38 25.51
N TRP A 186 -0.16 1.04 24.59
CA TRP A 186 0.41 1.98 23.64
C TRP A 186 0.90 3.28 24.27
N ARG A 187 0.05 3.98 25.03
CA ARG A 187 0.36 5.32 25.53
C ARG A 187 1.57 5.34 26.46
N PRO A 188 1.76 4.36 27.38
CA PRO A 188 3.00 4.28 28.16
C PRO A 188 4.25 3.98 27.31
N PHE A 189 4.10 3.18 26.25
CA PHE A 189 5.22 2.89 25.34
C PHE A 189 5.59 4.11 24.50
N PHE A 190 4.59 4.83 23.96
CA PHE A 190 4.78 5.98 23.10
C PHE A 190 5.10 7.27 23.86
N GLY A 191 4.55 7.43 25.07
CA GLY A 191 4.71 8.60 25.92
C GLY A 191 3.57 9.63 25.81
N ARG A 192 2.61 9.41 24.91
CA ARG A 192 1.43 10.29 24.72
C ARG A 192 0.27 9.53 24.08
N SER A 193 -0.90 10.17 23.99
CA SER A 193 -2.03 9.69 23.19
C SER A 193 -1.84 9.97 21.70
N GLY A 194 -2.56 9.22 20.87
CA GLY A 194 -2.60 9.37 19.42
C GLY A 194 -1.60 8.50 18.67
N TYR A 195 -1.57 8.68 17.35
CA TYR A 195 -0.72 7.91 16.44
C TYR A 195 0.64 8.59 16.18
N THR A 196 1.51 7.90 15.44
CA THR A 196 2.77 8.44 14.90
C THR A 196 3.03 7.89 13.50
N SER A 197 3.71 8.67 12.67
CA SER A 197 4.23 8.23 11.38
C SER A 197 5.54 7.45 11.53
N TYR A 198 6.28 7.70 12.62
CA TYR A 198 7.59 7.12 12.91
C TYR A 198 7.48 6.24 14.16
N PHE A 199 7.60 4.92 13.99
CA PHE A 199 7.43 3.99 15.10
C PHE A 199 8.60 4.14 16.09
N PRO A 200 8.37 4.26 17.42
CA PRO A 200 9.45 4.35 18.38
C PRO A 200 10.25 3.05 18.45
N LYS A 201 11.45 3.05 17.84
CA LYS A 201 12.34 1.88 17.85
C LYS A 201 12.94 1.69 19.26
N LYS A 202 12.59 0.60 19.94
CA LYS A 202 13.08 0.24 21.27
C LYS A 202 13.42 -1.25 21.34
N GLY A 203 14.42 -1.63 22.15
CA GLY A 203 14.77 -3.03 22.35
C GLY A 203 15.28 -3.70 21.06
N ARG A 204 14.78 -4.89 20.73
CA ARG A 204 15.22 -5.72 19.60
C ARG A 204 14.64 -5.29 18.24
N MET A 205 13.94 -4.16 18.18
CA MET A 205 13.27 -3.73 16.96
C MET A 205 14.24 -3.40 15.84
N ILE A 206 13.93 -3.84 14.62
CA ILE A 206 14.66 -3.51 13.41
C ILE A 206 13.84 -2.52 12.58
N GLY A 207 14.47 -1.42 12.16
CA GLY A 207 13.85 -0.42 11.29
C GLY A 207 14.12 -0.74 9.82
N GLN A 208 13.10 -0.73 8.98
CA GLN A 208 13.21 -0.87 7.53
C GLN A 208 12.39 0.22 6.83
N ALA A 209 12.90 0.76 5.73
CA ALA A 209 12.22 1.81 4.97
C ALA A 209 11.33 1.21 3.89
N GLY A 210 10.05 1.57 3.88
CA GLY A 210 9.09 1.04 2.91
C GLY A 210 8.67 -0.41 3.18
N SER A 211 7.58 -0.82 2.53
CA SER A 211 6.97 -2.15 2.72
C SER A 211 7.83 -3.27 2.13
N ASP A 212 8.51 -3.02 1.00
CA ASP A 212 9.37 -4.02 0.35
C ASP A 212 10.57 -4.40 1.21
N GLN A 213 11.25 -3.43 1.81
CA GLN A 213 12.41 -3.73 2.66
C GLN A 213 12.02 -4.44 3.95
N MET A 214 10.84 -4.12 4.51
CA MET A 214 10.27 -4.91 5.60
C MET A 214 10.05 -6.37 5.17
N MET A 215 9.43 -6.59 4.02
CA MET A 215 9.22 -7.95 3.50
C MET A 215 10.52 -8.67 3.17
N ASN A 216 11.51 -7.99 2.58
CA ASN A 216 12.83 -8.55 2.28
C ASN A 216 13.54 -9.00 3.56
N TYR A 217 13.51 -8.18 4.61
CA TYR A 217 14.08 -8.56 5.90
C TYR A 217 13.35 -9.78 6.50
N ILE A 218 12.02 -9.74 6.55
CA ILE A 218 11.21 -10.78 7.20
C ILE A 218 11.32 -12.12 6.45
N SER A 219 11.36 -12.11 5.12
CA SER A 219 11.49 -13.33 4.31
C SER A 219 12.95 -13.80 4.13
N GLY A 220 13.92 -12.97 4.48
CA GLY A 220 15.34 -13.27 4.35
C GLY A 220 15.86 -14.30 5.34
N PHE A 221 17.12 -14.72 5.15
CA PHE A 221 17.78 -15.74 5.98
C PHE A 221 17.83 -15.37 7.47
N ALA A 222 18.08 -14.09 7.78
CA ALA A 222 18.12 -13.57 9.15
C ALA A 222 16.72 -13.27 9.74
N GLY A 223 15.65 -13.58 9.01
CA GLY A 223 14.29 -13.23 9.39
C GLY A 223 13.71 -14.10 10.50
N ASN A 224 14.27 -15.27 10.82
CA ASN A 224 13.64 -16.18 11.79
C ASN A 224 13.45 -15.52 13.17
N GLY A 225 12.23 -15.58 13.68
CA GLY A 225 11.80 -14.90 14.90
C GLY A 225 11.20 -13.50 14.66
N SER A 226 11.20 -13.00 13.42
CA SER A 226 10.68 -11.67 13.10
C SER A 226 9.18 -11.63 12.85
N ILE A 227 8.57 -10.49 13.17
CA ILE A 227 7.19 -10.14 12.84
C ILE A 227 7.15 -8.65 12.51
N GLY A 228 6.46 -8.27 11.44
CA GLY A 228 6.28 -6.88 11.02
C GLY A 228 4.87 -6.62 10.54
N TYR A 229 4.58 -5.35 10.25
CA TYR A 229 3.29 -4.89 9.76
C TYR A 229 3.44 -4.20 8.40
N VAL A 230 2.68 -4.63 7.42
CA VAL A 230 2.70 -4.14 6.03
C VAL A 230 1.30 -4.15 5.45
N GLU A 231 1.08 -3.55 4.29
CA GLU A 231 -0.14 -3.80 3.52
C GLU A 231 -0.16 -5.26 3.03
N TYR A 232 -1.34 -5.90 2.96
CA TYR A 232 -1.48 -7.33 2.66
C TYR A 232 -0.99 -7.77 1.27
N ALA A 233 -1.00 -6.88 0.27
CA ALA A 233 -0.44 -7.11 -1.05
C ALA A 233 1.02 -7.59 -0.99
N TYR A 234 1.81 -7.06 -0.06
CA TYR A 234 3.23 -7.37 0.05
C TYR A 234 3.51 -8.83 0.46
N PRO A 235 2.95 -9.36 1.57
CA PRO A 235 3.08 -10.77 1.90
C PRO A 235 2.35 -11.67 0.90
N LEU A 236 1.23 -11.24 0.31
CA LEU A 236 0.54 -12.02 -0.73
C LEU A 236 1.44 -12.23 -1.96
N ASN A 237 2.04 -11.16 -2.49
CA ASN A 237 2.96 -11.21 -3.63
C ASN A 237 4.21 -12.06 -3.33
N LYS A 238 4.69 -12.02 -2.07
CA LYS A 238 5.79 -12.87 -1.59
C LYS A 238 5.37 -14.29 -1.21
N LYS A 239 4.09 -14.66 -1.30
CA LYS A 239 3.53 -15.95 -0.87
C LYS A 239 3.88 -16.29 0.59
N TYR A 240 3.89 -15.27 1.44
CA TYR A 240 4.35 -15.33 2.82
C TYR A 240 3.19 -15.34 3.82
N PRO A 241 3.29 -16.10 4.93
CA PRO A 241 2.19 -16.19 5.88
C PRO A 241 1.96 -14.86 6.62
N VAL A 242 0.68 -14.59 6.86
CA VAL A 242 0.22 -13.52 7.74
C VAL A 242 -0.50 -14.11 8.95
N VAL A 243 -0.57 -13.32 10.03
CA VAL A 243 -1.34 -13.64 11.22
C VAL A 243 -2.83 -13.51 10.92
N LYS A 244 -3.62 -14.49 11.38
CA LYS A 244 -5.06 -14.32 11.53
C LYS A 244 -5.34 -13.55 12.81
N VAL A 245 -6.02 -12.41 12.71
CA VAL A 245 -6.24 -11.50 13.85
C VAL A 245 -7.62 -11.72 14.44
N LEU A 246 -7.70 -11.84 15.77
CA LEU A 246 -8.97 -11.95 16.48
C LEU A 246 -9.80 -10.67 16.31
N ASN A 247 -11.01 -10.80 15.76
CA ASN A 247 -11.99 -9.72 15.71
C ASN A 247 -12.99 -9.76 16.87
N LYS A 248 -13.84 -8.73 17.00
CA LYS A 248 -14.86 -8.68 18.07
C LYS A 248 -16.04 -9.63 17.83
N GLY A 249 -16.14 -10.25 16.66
CA GLY A 249 -17.07 -11.34 16.37
C GLY A 249 -16.63 -12.69 16.94
N GLY A 250 -15.45 -12.78 17.53
CA GLY A 250 -14.91 -14.00 18.14
C GLY A 250 -14.23 -14.95 17.16
N TYR A 251 -13.76 -14.45 16.02
CA TYR A 251 -13.07 -15.23 14.99
C TYR A 251 -11.71 -14.63 14.65
N PHE A 252 -10.74 -15.50 14.35
CA PHE A 252 -9.44 -15.13 13.81
C PHE A 252 -9.52 -15.04 12.28
N VAL A 253 -9.33 -13.85 11.73
CA VAL A 253 -9.53 -13.58 10.29
C VAL A 253 -8.30 -12.97 9.63
N GLU A 254 -8.14 -13.23 8.34
CA GLU A 254 -7.10 -12.61 7.49
C GLU A 254 -7.61 -11.32 6.83
N PRO A 255 -6.70 -10.41 6.39
CA PRO A 255 -7.04 -9.19 5.67
C PRO A 255 -7.43 -9.44 4.19
N THR A 256 -8.33 -10.38 3.94
CA THR A 256 -8.82 -10.65 2.57
C THR A 256 -9.70 -9.51 2.07
N GLN A 257 -9.86 -9.39 0.74
CA GLN A 257 -10.76 -8.40 0.13
C GLN A 257 -12.18 -8.42 0.74
N TYR A 258 -12.71 -9.61 1.03
CA TYR A 258 -14.05 -9.76 1.59
C TYR A 258 -14.11 -9.28 3.04
N ASN A 259 -13.14 -9.69 3.86
CA ASN A 259 -13.11 -9.35 5.27
C ASN A 259 -12.88 -7.85 5.50
N VAL A 260 -12.06 -7.22 4.66
CA VAL A 260 -11.82 -5.77 4.66
C VAL A 260 -13.05 -5.02 4.17
N ALA A 261 -13.67 -5.43 3.07
CA ALA A 261 -14.88 -4.79 2.55
C ALA A 261 -16.04 -4.83 3.57
N VAL A 262 -16.24 -5.98 4.23
CA VAL A 262 -17.24 -6.13 5.31
C VAL A 262 -16.96 -5.16 6.45
N ALA A 263 -15.70 -5.09 6.91
CA ALA A 263 -15.32 -4.19 8.00
C ALA A 263 -15.55 -2.71 7.63
N LEU A 264 -15.18 -2.30 6.41
CA LEU A 264 -15.29 -0.91 5.96
C LEU A 264 -16.72 -0.45 5.66
N THR A 265 -17.72 -1.33 5.70
CA THR A 265 -19.13 -0.91 5.76
C THR A 265 -19.43 -0.05 7.00
N LYS A 266 -18.60 -0.14 8.04
CA LYS A 266 -18.68 0.67 9.27
C LYS A 266 -17.82 1.93 9.22
N ALA A 267 -17.04 2.15 8.16
CA ALA A 267 -16.19 3.32 8.03
C ALA A 267 -17.04 4.59 7.86
N ARG A 268 -16.64 5.66 8.53
CA ARG A 268 -17.20 7.00 8.34
C ARG A 268 -16.12 7.96 7.87
N ILE A 269 -16.54 8.96 7.12
CA ILE A 269 -15.70 10.10 6.74
C ILE A 269 -16.04 11.26 7.64
N ASN A 270 -15.02 11.94 8.16
CA ASN A 270 -15.22 13.15 8.94
C ASN A 270 -15.77 14.27 8.04
N GLN A 271 -17.02 14.68 8.27
CA GLN A 271 -17.70 15.73 7.50
C GLN A 271 -17.63 17.11 8.17
N ASP A 272 -16.99 17.23 9.32
CA ASP A 272 -16.83 18.52 10.00
C ASP A 272 -15.76 19.36 9.29
N ARG A 273 -16.20 20.36 8.53
CA ARG A 273 -15.33 21.30 7.80
C ARG A 273 -14.41 22.13 8.69
N LYS A 274 -14.71 22.24 9.99
CA LYS A 274 -13.87 22.96 10.96
C LYS A 274 -12.80 22.06 11.57
N SER A 275 -12.92 20.74 11.40
CA SER A 275 -11.95 19.79 11.88
C SER A 275 -10.70 19.80 11.02
N LYS A 276 -9.52 19.75 11.64
CA LYS A 276 -8.25 19.49 10.95
C LYS A 276 -8.23 18.13 10.22
N ASP A 277 -9.12 17.23 10.63
CA ASP A 277 -9.28 15.89 10.09
C ASP A 277 -10.46 15.81 9.10
N TYR A 278 -10.96 16.94 8.59
CA TYR A 278 -12.03 16.98 7.58
C TYR A 278 -11.70 16.10 6.36
N LEU A 279 -12.67 15.32 5.89
CA LEU A 279 -12.57 14.32 4.81
C LEU A 279 -11.67 13.11 5.09
N THR A 280 -11.20 12.94 6.33
CA THR A 280 -10.36 11.79 6.72
C THR A 280 -11.19 10.69 7.37
N GLN A 281 -10.54 9.56 7.67
CA GLN A 281 -11.17 8.34 8.15
C GLN A 281 -11.53 8.36 9.64
N ILE A 282 -12.73 7.85 9.96
CA ILE A 282 -13.16 7.49 11.30
C ILE A 282 -13.41 5.98 11.31
N LEU A 283 -12.54 5.23 11.99
CA LEU A 283 -12.49 3.76 11.91
C LEU A 283 -12.87 3.04 13.21
N THR A 284 -13.27 3.74 14.28
CA THR A 284 -13.59 3.09 15.57
C THR A 284 -14.61 1.97 15.44
N ASP A 285 -15.66 2.15 14.63
CA ASP A 285 -16.70 1.13 14.42
C ASP A 285 -16.24 0.01 13.48
N VAL A 286 -15.18 0.24 12.68
CA VAL A 286 -14.50 -0.80 11.88
C VAL A 286 -13.72 -1.72 12.82
N TYR A 287 -12.93 -1.15 13.72
CA TYR A 287 -12.12 -1.89 14.70
C TYR A 287 -12.99 -2.72 15.66
N ARG A 288 -14.20 -2.23 15.95
CA ARG A 288 -15.14 -2.83 16.90
C ARG A 288 -16.26 -3.64 16.25
N SER A 289 -16.20 -3.86 14.94
CA SER A 289 -17.22 -4.62 14.23
C SER A 289 -17.38 -6.02 14.82
N THR A 290 -18.62 -6.39 15.13
CA THR A 290 -18.99 -7.71 15.67
C THR A 290 -19.35 -8.72 14.57
N ASP A 291 -19.29 -8.32 13.30
CA ASP A 291 -19.42 -9.25 12.18
C ASP A 291 -18.22 -10.21 12.19
N LYS A 292 -18.50 -11.51 12.21
CA LYS A 292 -17.50 -12.59 12.29
C LYS A 292 -16.46 -12.52 11.17
N ARG A 293 -16.81 -11.90 10.03
CA ARG A 293 -15.95 -11.78 8.85
C ARG A 293 -15.04 -10.54 8.89
N ALA A 294 -15.34 -9.55 9.73
CA ALA A 294 -14.67 -8.26 9.68
C ALA A 294 -13.20 -8.36 10.12
N TYR A 295 -12.27 -7.90 9.27
CA TYR A 295 -10.86 -7.78 9.65
C TYR A 295 -10.63 -6.50 10.48
N PRO A 296 -10.04 -6.57 11.69
CA PRO A 296 -10.05 -5.46 12.63
C PRO A 296 -9.07 -4.32 12.30
N LEU A 297 -8.02 -4.55 11.51
CA LEU A 297 -7.11 -3.49 11.02
C LEU A 297 -7.38 -3.15 9.55
N SER A 298 -8.67 -3.04 9.21
CA SER A 298 -9.12 -2.57 7.90
C SER A 298 -9.11 -1.04 7.83
N SER A 299 -8.66 -0.50 6.71
CA SER A 299 -8.50 0.93 6.50
C SER A 299 -8.61 1.27 5.01
N TYR A 300 -8.59 2.56 4.70
CA TYR A 300 -8.44 3.02 3.32
C TYR A 300 -7.39 4.12 3.24
N SER A 301 -6.72 4.19 2.10
CA SER A 301 -5.83 5.30 1.77
C SER A 301 -6.60 6.40 1.07
N TYR A 302 -6.13 7.63 1.22
CA TYR A 302 -6.66 8.77 0.50
C TYR A 302 -5.62 9.38 -0.43
N MET A 303 -6.08 9.68 -1.64
CA MET A 303 -5.39 10.58 -2.54
C MET A 303 -5.63 12.02 -2.09
N ILE A 304 -4.57 12.82 -2.10
CA ILE A 304 -4.57 14.26 -1.88
C ILE A 304 -4.58 14.89 -3.26
N ILE A 305 -5.69 15.49 -3.63
CA ILE A 305 -5.90 16.06 -4.97
C ILE A 305 -5.93 17.59 -4.91
N PRO A 306 -5.39 18.28 -5.92
CA PRO A 306 -5.40 19.74 -5.97
C PRO A 306 -6.78 20.25 -6.38
N THR A 307 -7.32 21.22 -5.62
CA THR A 307 -8.66 21.77 -5.87
C THR A 307 -8.66 23.27 -6.16
N GLY A 308 -7.51 23.94 -6.08
CA GLY A 308 -7.40 25.36 -6.36
C GLY A 308 -7.46 25.64 -7.87
N SER A 309 -8.27 26.62 -8.27
CA SER A 309 -8.35 27.09 -9.67
C SER A 309 -7.07 27.74 -10.15
N LYS A 310 -6.25 28.27 -9.23
CA LYS A 310 -4.94 28.90 -9.49
C LYS A 310 -3.76 28.00 -9.12
N ASP A 311 -3.95 26.69 -9.01
CA ASP A 311 -2.86 25.75 -8.74
C ASP A 311 -1.83 25.80 -9.87
N GLN A 312 -0.58 26.14 -9.52
CA GLN A 312 0.49 26.44 -10.47
C GLN A 312 0.97 25.23 -11.28
N ARG A 313 0.71 24.00 -10.79
CA ARG A 313 1.11 22.78 -11.51
C ARG A 313 0.06 22.28 -12.47
N MET A 314 -1.20 22.70 -12.30
CA MET A 314 -2.34 22.01 -12.87
C MET A 314 -2.95 22.79 -14.03
N THR A 315 -2.62 22.34 -15.24
CA THR A 315 -3.32 22.73 -16.46
C THR A 315 -4.64 21.96 -16.62
N THR A 316 -5.52 22.43 -17.52
CA THR A 316 -6.76 21.72 -17.88
C THR A 316 -6.48 20.27 -18.29
N SER A 317 -5.48 20.03 -19.14
CA SER A 317 -5.08 18.68 -19.55
C SER A 317 -4.63 17.79 -18.39
N LYS A 318 -3.87 18.32 -17.42
CA LYS A 318 -3.48 17.55 -16.24
C LYS A 318 -4.68 17.23 -15.35
N ARG A 319 -5.60 18.18 -15.17
CA ARG A 319 -6.84 17.95 -14.42
C ARG A 319 -7.72 16.91 -15.11
N GLN A 320 -7.77 16.91 -16.43
CA GLN A 320 -8.46 15.88 -17.20
C GLN A 320 -7.82 14.50 -16.98
N THR A 321 -6.49 14.37 -17.13
CA THR A 321 -5.79 13.11 -16.87
C THR A 321 -6.06 12.62 -15.44
N LEU A 322 -6.00 13.51 -14.44
CA LEU A 322 -6.27 13.16 -13.05
C LEU A 322 -7.73 12.72 -12.84
N GLY A 323 -8.70 13.43 -13.43
CA GLY A 323 -10.12 13.08 -13.34
C GLY A 323 -10.42 11.70 -13.94
N ASP A 324 -9.84 11.41 -15.11
CA ASP A 324 -10.01 10.12 -15.78
C ASP A 324 -9.28 8.98 -15.06
N PHE A 325 -8.07 9.22 -14.55
CA PHE A 325 -7.34 8.26 -13.74
C PHE A 325 -8.08 7.93 -12.44
N LEU A 326 -8.64 8.95 -11.76
CA LEU A 326 -9.46 8.76 -10.56
C LEU A 326 -10.74 7.98 -10.87
N TYR A 327 -11.40 8.26 -11.99
CA TYR A 327 -12.58 7.49 -12.40
C TYR A 327 -12.23 6.03 -12.66
N TYR A 328 -11.15 5.75 -13.40
CA TYR A 328 -10.67 4.39 -13.61
C TYR A 328 -10.40 3.70 -12.27
N SER A 329 -9.65 4.37 -11.40
CA SER A 329 -9.24 3.86 -10.08
C SER A 329 -10.43 3.54 -9.18
N LEU A 330 -11.49 4.38 -9.17
CA LEU A 330 -12.70 4.18 -8.35
C LEU A 330 -13.72 3.19 -8.95
N CYS A 331 -13.56 2.86 -10.23
CA CYS A 331 -14.44 1.99 -10.99
C CYS A 331 -13.69 0.75 -11.45
N GLU A 332 -13.36 0.67 -12.74
CA GLU A 332 -12.80 -0.53 -13.37
C GLU A 332 -11.58 -1.08 -12.60
N GLY A 333 -10.72 -0.20 -12.11
CA GLY A 333 -9.55 -0.56 -11.31
C GLY A 333 -9.88 -1.28 -10.00
N GLN A 334 -11.06 -1.08 -9.42
CA GLN A 334 -11.50 -1.77 -8.20
C GLN A 334 -11.76 -3.26 -8.44
N SER A 335 -12.09 -3.67 -9.67
CA SER A 335 -12.25 -5.09 -10.02
C SER A 335 -10.96 -5.90 -9.82
N LYS A 336 -9.80 -5.23 -9.89
CA LYS A 336 -8.48 -5.83 -9.73
C LYS A 336 -7.97 -5.83 -8.30
N ALA A 337 -8.65 -5.15 -7.36
CA ALA A 337 -8.13 -5.00 -6.00
C ALA A 337 -7.85 -6.35 -5.31
N GLY A 338 -8.80 -7.29 -5.39
CA GLY A 338 -8.70 -8.59 -4.72
C GLY A 338 -7.45 -9.41 -5.06
N PRO A 339 -7.19 -9.72 -6.34
CA PRO A 339 -5.98 -10.43 -6.76
C PRO A 339 -4.66 -9.77 -6.35
N TYR A 340 -4.64 -8.44 -6.18
CA TYR A 340 -3.47 -7.69 -5.73
C TYR A 340 -3.36 -7.55 -4.20
N GLY A 341 -4.25 -8.19 -3.43
CA GLY A 341 -4.22 -8.15 -1.96
C GLY A 341 -4.93 -6.95 -1.35
N TYR A 342 -5.64 -6.16 -2.15
CA TYR A 342 -6.45 -5.04 -1.70
C TYR A 342 -7.94 -5.42 -1.63
N SER A 343 -8.73 -4.53 -1.06
CA SER A 343 -10.18 -4.61 -1.09
C SER A 343 -10.76 -3.55 -2.01
N PRO A 344 -11.75 -3.90 -2.83
CA PRO A 344 -12.61 -2.91 -3.45
C PRO A 344 -13.24 -1.99 -2.39
N LEU A 345 -13.32 -0.68 -2.67
CA LEU A 345 -13.96 0.30 -1.80
C LEU A 345 -15.48 0.06 -1.73
N PRO A 346 -16.08 0.05 -0.53
CA PRO A 346 -17.53 0.03 -0.39
C PRO A 346 -18.17 1.32 -0.90
N LEU A 347 -19.45 1.24 -1.29
CA LEU A 347 -20.20 2.31 -1.93
C LEU A 347 -20.12 3.68 -1.23
N ASN A 348 -20.22 3.72 0.11
CA ASN A 348 -20.16 4.96 0.88
C ASN A 348 -18.85 5.73 0.65
N LEU A 349 -17.74 5.01 0.52
CA LEU A 349 -16.42 5.61 0.26
C LEU A 349 -16.29 6.03 -1.20
N VAL A 350 -16.80 5.24 -2.14
CA VAL A 350 -16.79 5.58 -3.56
C VAL A 350 -17.63 6.84 -3.84
N GLN A 351 -18.82 6.95 -3.27
CA GLN A 351 -19.67 8.16 -3.42
C GLN A 351 -18.97 9.42 -2.87
N ALA A 352 -18.31 9.29 -1.72
CA ALA A 352 -17.56 10.40 -1.16
C ALA A 352 -16.34 10.78 -2.02
N ALA A 353 -15.68 9.79 -2.63
CA ALA A 353 -14.59 10.00 -3.55
C ALA A 353 -15.05 10.76 -4.81
N PHE A 354 -16.14 10.32 -5.45
CA PHE A 354 -16.74 11.00 -6.60
C PHE A 354 -17.11 12.46 -6.32
N THR A 355 -17.56 12.75 -5.09
CA THR A 355 -17.82 14.14 -4.66
C THR A 355 -16.56 15.01 -4.74
N GLN A 356 -15.38 14.45 -4.42
CA GLN A 356 -14.13 15.20 -4.53
C GLN A 356 -13.59 15.23 -5.96
N VAL A 357 -13.80 14.19 -6.79
CA VAL A 357 -13.46 14.22 -8.22
C VAL A 357 -14.13 15.41 -8.92
N GLY A 358 -15.41 15.69 -8.59
CA GLY A 358 -16.13 16.85 -9.13
C GLY A 358 -15.48 18.21 -8.84
N ARG A 359 -14.61 18.32 -7.81
CA ARG A 359 -13.88 19.56 -7.53
C ARG A 359 -12.85 19.90 -8.60
N LEU A 360 -12.39 18.93 -9.38
CA LEU A 360 -11.47 19.20 -10.50
C LEU A 360 -12.14 20.04 -11.59
N GLN A 361 -13.40 19.73 -11.91
CA GLN A 361 -14.22 20.51 -12.85
C GLN A 361 -14.69 21.84 -12.24
N GLN A 362 -14.92 21.91 -10.93
CA GLN A 362 -15.21 23.19 -10.26
C GLN A 362 -14.01 24.14 -10.30
N ALA A 363 -12.79 23.60 -10.16
CA ALA A 363 -11.56 24.37 -10.25
C ALA A 363 -11.27 24.85 -11.68
N ASP A 364 -11.67 24.07 -12.69
CA ASP A 364 -11.48 24.37 -14.10
C ASP A 364 -12.65 23.81 -14.94
N PRO A 365 -13.57 24.67 -15.41
CA PRO A 365 -14.71 24.27 -16.24
C PRO A 365 -14.35 23.58 -17.56
N GLY A 366 -13.08 23.67 -18.01
CA GLY A 366 -12.59 22.97 -19.20
C GLY A 366 -12.39 21.46 -19.00
N VAL A 367 -12.48 20.96 -17.77
CA VAL A 367 -12.41 19.53 -17.47
C VAL A 367 -13.78 18.88 -17.74
N ASP A 368 -13.80 17.83 -18.55
CA ASP A 368 -15.01 17.06 -18.85
C ASP A 368 -15.12 15.81 -17.97
N LEU A 369 -16.09 15.85 -17.04
CA LEU A 369 -16.49 14.74 -16.19
C LEU A 369 -17.94 14.29 -16.46
N SER A 370 -18.57 14.74 -17.55
CA SER A 370 -20.01 14.52 -17.83
C SER A 370 -20.41 13.04 -17.88
N ASN A 371 -19.48 12.16 -18.24
CA ASN A 371 -19.67 10.71 -18.30
C ASN A 371 -19.04 9.94 -17.12
N ARG A 372 -18.68 10.64 -16.04
CA ARG A 372 -18.00 10.09 -14.88
C ARG A 372 -18.93 10.16 -13.68
N SER A 373 -19.62 9.07 -13.38
CA SER A 373 -20.54 9.00 -12.24
C SER A 373 -20.57 7.62 -11.60
N VAL A 374 -20.98 7.57 -10.34
CA VAL A 374 -21.10 6.32 -9.57
C VAL A 374 -22.10 5.32 -10.19
N SER A 375 -23.16 5.79 -10.86
CA SER A 375 -24.14 4.90 -11.52
C SER A 375 -23.63 4.28 -12.81
N LYS A 376 -22.63 4.89 -13.45
CA LYS A 376 -21.90 4.35 -14.62
C LYS A 376 -20.63 3.60 -14.22
N CYS A 377 -20.35 3.50 -12.92
CA CYS A 377 -19.12 2.95 -12.39
C CYS A 377 -19.19 1.42 -12.33
N ASN A 378 -18.23 0.74 -12.96
CA ASN A 378 -18.06 -0.69 -12.77
C ASN A 378 -17.24 -0.95 -11.50
N ASN A 379 -17.89 -1.15 -10.36
CA ASN A 379 -17.24 -1.48 -9.09
C ASN A 379 -17.83 -2.78 -8.54
N PRO A 380 -17.03 -3.77 -8.10
CA PRO A 380 -17.55 -5.06 -7.68
C PRO A 380 -18.37 -5.03 -6.38
N THR A 381 -18.34 -3.94 -5.61
CA THR A 381 -19.05 -3.83 -4.32
C THR A 381 -20.50 -3.37 -4.43
N PHE A 382 -20.92 -2.83 -5.56
CA PHE A 382 -22.30 -2.40 -5.79
C PHE A 382 -22.67 -2.60 -7.26
N THR A 383 -23.93 -2.43 -7.60
CA THR A 383 -24.33 -2.32 -9.00
C THR A 383 -24.76 -0.89 -9.27
N GLY A 384 -24.41 -0.32 -10.43
CA GLY A 384 -24.81 1.05 -10.77
C GLY A 384 -26.34 1.28 -10.70
N SER A 385 -27.12 0.21 -10.92
CA SER A 385 -28.57 0.17 -10.82
C SER A 385 -29.11 0.01 -9.38
N ASP A 386 -28.32 -0.50 -8.44
CA ASP A 386 -28.71 -0.69 -7.04
C ASP A 386 -27.59 -0.25 -6.10
N LEU A 387 -27.64 1.05 -5.77
CA LEU A 387 -26.76 1.73 -4.82
C LEU A 387 -27.24 1.60 -3.36
N LYS A 388 -28.12 0.64 -3.04
CA LYS A 388 -28.54 0.40 -1.65
C LYS A 388 -27.85 -0.83 -1.04
N ARG A 389 -27.19 -1.65 -1.86
CA ARG A 389 -26.62 -2.93 -1.46
C ARG A 389 -25.11 -2.94 -1.59
N ASN A 390 -24.44 -3.58 -0.63
CA ASN A 390 -23.02 -3.89 -0.71
C ASN A 390 -22.85 -5.37 -1.13
N LYS A 391 -22.77 -5.60 -2.43
CA LYS A 391 -22.67 -6.93 -3.05
C LYS A 391 -21.49 -7.73 -2.50
N LEU A 392 -20.34 -7.09 -2.30
CA LEU A 392 -19.14 -7.78 -1.83
C LEU A 392 -19.31 -8.26 -0.37
N ALA A 393 -19.99 -7.47 0.47
CA ALA A 393 -20.32 -7.86 1.84
C ALA A 393 -21.39 -8.97 1.91
N GLU A 394 -22.29 -9.06 0.93
CA GLU A 394 -23.31 -10.11 0.85
C GLU A 394 -22.71 -11.47 0.46
N ILE A 395 -21.75 -11.48 -0.47
CA ILE A 395 -21.08 -12.70 -0.93
C ILE A 395 -19.85 -13.07 -0.09
N ALA A 396 -19.47 -12.25 0.90
CA ALA A 396 -18.31 -12.50 1.73
C ALA A 396 -18.48 -13.80 2.52
N PRO A 397 -17.55 -14.77 2.37
CA PRO A 397 -17.66 -16.08 3.02
C PRO A 397 -17.58 -15.94 4.53
N GLN A 398 -18.30 -16.79 5.26
CA GLN A 398 -18.12 -16.90 6.70
C GLN A 398 -16.72 -17.47 7.00
N PRO A 399 -16.06 -17.03 8.10
CA PRO A 399 -14.83 -17.67 8.54
C PRO A 399 -15.08 -19.14 8.89
N ALA A 400 -14.07 -19.98 8.74
CA ALA A 400 -14.19 -21.39 9.09
C ALA A 400 -14.49 -21.57 10.59
N ALA A 401 -15.24 -22.61 10.95
CA ALA A 401 -15.60 -22.88 12.36
C ALA A 401 -14.36 -23.06 13.26
N CYS A 402 -13.29 -23.66 12.73
CA CYS A 402 -12.01 -23.79 13.42
C CYS A 402 -11.33 -22.45 13.71
N ASP A 403 -11.67 -21.36 13.02
CA ASP A 403 -11.16 -20.00 13.28
C ASP A 403 -11.88 -19.29 14.44
N ALA A 404 -12.90 -19.90 15.06
CA ALA A 404 -13.50 -19.38 16.29
C ALA A 404 -12.51 -19.45 17.47
N VAL A 405 -12.66 -18.53 18.44
CA VAL A 405 -11.92 -18.58 19.71
C VAL A 405 -12.13 -19.93 20.41
N GLY A 406 -11.04 -20.53 20.90
CA GLY A 406 -11.07 -21.84 21.57
C GLY A 406 -11.12 -23.03 20.61
N GLN A 407 -11.09 -22.81 19.30
CA GLN A 407 -11.04 -23.85 18.26
C GLN A 407 -9.72 -23.79 17.48
N GLY A 408 -9.52 -24.70 16.51
CA GLY A 408 -8.39 -24.70 15.57
C GLY A 408 -7.00 -24.82 16.21
N PRO A 409 -5.90 -24.36 15.57
CA PRO A 409 -5.85 -23.68 14.27
C PRO A 409 -6.33 -24.50 13.08
N CYS A 410 -6.87 -23.83 12.06
CA CYS A 410 -7.18 -24.49 10.79
C CYS A 410 -5.89 -24.85 10.02
N GLY A 411 -5.94 -25.84 9.13
CA GLY A 411 -4.81 -26.49 8.48
C GLY A 411 -4.23 -25.83 7.22
N THR A 412 -4.90 -24.83 6.62
CA THR A 412 -4.45 -24.26 5.32
C THR A 412 -3.39 -23.18 5.43
N ALA A 413 -2.36 -23.19 4.60
CA ALA A 413 -1.37 -22.11 4.55
C ALA A 413 -1.95 -20.68 4.43
N THR A 414 -1.66 -19.80 5.40
CA THR A 414 -1.97 -18.34 5.31
C THR A 414 -1.15 -17.69 4.20
N GLY A 415 -1.70 -16.63 3.57
CA GLY A 415 -1.04 -15.89 2.48
C GLY A 415 -1.09 -16.54 1.09
N THR A 416 -1.96 -17.55 0.90
CA THR A 416 -2.19 -18.18 -0.41
C THR A 416 -3.41 -17.61 -1.15
N GLY A 417 -4.15 -16.69 -0.53
CA GLY A 417 -5.44 -16.20 -1.01
C GLY A 417 -6.58 -17.24 -0.95
N LYS A 418 -6.29 -18.49 -0.54
CA LYS A 418 -7.29 -19.55 -0.42
C LYS A 418 -8.00 -19.45 0.94
N PRO A 419 -9.33 -19.55 0.98
CA PRO A 419 -10.07 -19.71 2.23
C PRO A 419 -9.60 -20.95 3.01
N SER A 420 -9.78 -20.92 4.32
CA SER A 420 -9.55 -22.10 5.17
C SER A 420 -10.47 -23.25 4.76
N THR A 421 -9.90 -24.41 4.44
CA THR A 421 -10.64 -25.55 3.85
C THR A 421 -11.22 -26.53 4.86
N ASP A 422 -11.07 -26.30 6.17
CA ASP A 422 -11.53 -27.25 7.19
C ASP A 422 -13.04 -27.14 7.49
N GLY A 423 -13.79 -26.47 6.61
CA GLY A 423 -15.25 -26.39 6.63
C GLY A 423 -15.89 -27.67 6.07
N GLY A 424 -15.78 -28.78 6.80
CA GLY A 424 -16.62 -29.96 6.55
C GLY A 424 -18.06 -29.69 6.97
N GLY A 425 -18.93 -29.39 6.00
CA GLY A 425 -20.35 -29.11 6.24
C GLY A 425 -21.19 -28.93 4.97
N GLY A 426 -21.25 -29.99 4.15
CA GLY A 426 -22.39 -30.37 3.29
C GLY A 426 -22.93 -29.40 2.24
N ALA A 427 -22.63 -29.67 0.97
CA ALA A 427 -23.60 -29.91 -0.13
C ALA A 427 -22.91 -29.81 -1.50
N SER A 428 -22.22 -30.87 -1.92
CA SER A 428 -21.97 -31.11 -3.35
C SER A 428 -22.95 -32.18 -3.81
N GLY A 429 -23.87 -31.78 -4.67
CA GLY A 429 -24.85 -32.65 -5.30
C GLY A 429 -24.18 -33.70 -6.19
N ASP A 430 -24.72 -34.91 -6.11
CA ASP A 430 -24.34 -36.08 -6.88
C ASP A 430 -24.43 -35.85 -8.40
N ALA A 431 -23.41 -36.34 -9.11
CA ALA A 431 -23.55 -36.86 -10.46
C ALA A 431 -22.74 -38.17 -10.56
N PRO A 432 -23.32 -39.29 -11.04
CA PRO A 432 -22.69 -40.60 -10.94
C PRO A 432 -21.69 -40.82 -12.08
N SER A 433 -20.47 -41.29 -11.78
CA SER A 433 -19.60 -41.91 -12.78
C SER A 433 -19.75 -43.43 -12.73
N GLN A 434 -20.18 -44.01 -13.85
CA GLN A 434 -20.16 -45.45 -14.09
C GLN A 434 -18.72 -45.99 -14.19
N GLY A 435 -18.44 -47.04 -13.41
CA GLY A 435 -18.08 -48.37 -13.93
C GLY A 435 -16.73 -48.62 -14.64
N GLY A 436 -15.88 -49.41 -13.98
CA GLY A 436 -14.95 -50.41 -14.58
C GLY A 436 -13.51 -49.91 -14.81
N GLY A 437 -12.44 -50.62 -14.47
CA GLY A 437 -12.25 -51.98 -13.97
C GLY A 437 -10.74 -52.29 -13.76
N ASN A 438 -10.51 -53.42 -13.10
CA ASN A 438 -9.29 -54.08 -12.59
C ASN A 438 -7.87 -53.82 -13.15
N VAL A 439 -6.95 -53.93 -12.18
CA VAL A 439 -5.47 -54.10 -12.15
C VAL A 439 -5.07 -55.50 -12.68
N PRO A 440 -3.84 -55.75 -13.23
CA PRO A 440 -2.72 -56.20 -12.40
C PRO A 440 -1.29 -55.74 -12.79
N SER A 441 -0.53 -55.48 -11.72
CA SER A 441 0.91 -55.67 -11.48
C SER A 441 1.71 -56.54 -12.48
N GLY A 442 2.89 -56.05 -12.87
CA GLY A 442 4.04 -56.83 -13.36
C GLY A 442 5.33 -56.01 -13.31
N GLY A 443 6.34 -56.48 -12.55
CA GLY A 443 7.63 -55.80 -12.35
C GLY A 443 8.71 -56.16 -13.38
N GLY A 444 9.81 -55.41 -13.39
CA GLY A 444 11.03 -55.76 -14.13
C GLY A 444 11.98 -54.61 -14.45
N ALA A 445 12.99 -54.47 -13.60
CA ALA A 445 14.30 -53.81 -13.65
C ALA A 445 14.89 -53.11 -14.92
N THR A 446 15.74 -52.12 -14.58
CA THR A 446 16.94 -51.52 -15.23
C THR A 446 16.83 -50.26 -16.12
N PRO A 447 17.85 -49.37 -16.06
CA PRO A 447 17.67 -47.92 -16.17
C PRO A 447 18.01 -47.40 -17.58
N GLY A 448 17.13 -46.55 -18.11
CA GLY A 448 17.33 -45.86 -19.38
C GLY A 448 17.10 -44.35 -19.21
N GLU A 449 18.16 -43.58 -19.42
CA GLU A 449 18.16 -42.16 -19.77
C GLU A 449 17.03 -41.79 -20.75
N VAL A 450 16.18 -40.80 -20.42
CA VAL A 450 15.71 -39.68 -21.29
C VAL A 450 15.01 -38.60 -20.40
N PRO A 451 14.67 -37.40 -20.90
CA PRO A 451 15.43 -36.15 -20.83
C PRO A 451 14.87 -35.10 -19.85
N ALA A 452 15.68 -34.08 -19.56
CA ALA A 452 15.27 -32.87 -18.87
C ALA A 452 14.30 -32.03 -19.72
N GLY A 453 13.05 -31.91 -19.28
CA GLY A 453 12.13 -30.85 -19.69
C GLY A 453 12.34 -29.65 -18.77
N GLY A 454 13.02 -28.63 -19.28
CA GLY A 454 13.27 -27.37 -18.57
C GLY A 454 12.06 -26.44 -18.64
N ASP A 455 11.59 -26.00 -17.47
CA ASP A 455 10.84 -24.76 -17.33
C ASP A 455 11.86 -23.61 -17.32
N VAL A 456 11.96 -22.91 -18.44
CA VAL A 456 12.85 -21.75 -18.59
C VAL A 456 12.17 -20.53 -17.98
N GLY A 457 12.29 -20.39 -16.66
CA GLY A 457 12.00 -19.12 -15.99
C GLY A 457 13.10 -18.13 -16.33
N SER A 458 12.79 -17.12 -17.14
CA SER A 458 13.66 -15.97 -17.39
C SER A 458 13.97 -15.26 -16.07
N GLY A 459 15.14 -15.52 -15.51
CA GLY A 459 15.65 -14.84 -14.33
C GLY A 459 16.18 -13.46 -14.71
N VAL A 460 15.77 -12.44 -13.95
CA VAL A 460 16.34 -11.09 -14.01
C VAL A 460 17.46 -11.02 -12.99
N ASP A 461 18.64 -10.55 -13.41
CA ASP A 461 19.76 -10.33 -12.50
C ASP A 461 19.39 -9.26 -11.45
N PRO A 462 19.43 -9.56 -10.15
CA PRO A 462 18.95 -8.66 -9.10
C PRO A 462 19.87 -7.46 -8.84
N THR A 463 21.03 -7.39 -9.48
CA THR A 463 21.99 -6.28 -9.36
C THR A 463 21.90 -5.31 -10.52
N THR A 464 21.61 -5.80 -11.73
CA THR A 464 21.64 -5.01 -12.98
C THR A 464 20.28 -4.84 -13.65
N GLY A 465 19.30 -5.70 -13.36
CA GLY A 465 17.97 -5.63 -13.95
C GLY A 465 17.87 -6.16 -15.39
N GLU A 466 18.93 -6.77 -15.92
CA GLU A 466 18.93 -7.38 -17.25
C GLU A 466 18.43 -8.82 -17.23
N VAL A 467 17.80 -9.24 -18.34
CA VAL A 467 17.32 -10.62 -18.53
C VAL A 467 18.51 -11.49 -18.91
N VAL A 468 18.83 -12.50 -18.10
CA VAL A 468 19.93 -13.42 -18.41
C VAL A 468 19.39 -14.55 -19.29
N GLY A 469 19.67 -14.45 -20.59
CA GLY A 469 19.63 -15.58 -21.54
C GLY A 469 18.46 -15.60 -22.52
N GLY A 470 18.74 -15.23 -23.77
CA GLY A 470 17.87 -15.50 -24.91
C GLY A 470 18.67 -15.45 -26.21
N ALA A 471 19.03 -16.60 -26.76
CA ALA A 471 19.59 -16.71 -28.10
C ALA A 471 18.52 -16.31 -29.14
N VAL A 472 18.92 -15.47 -30.08
CA VAL A 472 18.09 -14.82 -31.10
C VAL A 472 17.79 -15.78 -32.25
N VAL A 473 16.50 -15.95 -32.60
CA VAL A 473 16.09 -16.32 -33.97
C VAL A 473 14.77 -15.62 -34.32
N GLY A 474 14.79 -14.75 -35.34
CA GLY A 474 13.60 -14.31 -36.09
C GLY A 474 13.30 -12.82 -36.07
N ASP A 475 13.56 -12.15 -37.20
CA ASP A 475 13.39 -10.72 -37.46
C ASP A 475 12.02 -10.13 -37.11
N VAL A 476 11.99 -9.26 -36.09
CA VAL A 476 11.11 -8.07 -36.07
C VAL A 476 11.97 -6.92 -35.56
N ALA A 477 12.18 -5.91 -36.41
CA ALA A 477 12.97 -4.73 -36.07
C ALA A 477 12.29 -3.94 -34.93
N VAL A 478 12.70 -4.20 -33.69
CA VAL A 478 12.44 -3.30 -32.56
C VAL A 478 13.46 -2.18 -32.64
N SER A 479 13.05 -1.05 -33.21
CA SER A 479 13.83 0.19 -33.14
C SER A 479 13.81 0.72 -31.71
N ALA A 480 14.71 0.22 -30.86
CA ALA A 480 15.02 0.86 -29.60
C ALA A 480 15.91 2.07 -29.88
N THR A 481 15.34 3.28 -29.86
CA THR A 481 16.13 4.50 -29.69
C THR A 481 16.67 4.52 -28.26
N PRO A 482 18.00 4.44 -28.03
CA PRO A 482 18.55 4.59 -26.70
C PRO A 482 18.22 5.99 -26.21
N THR A 483 17.44 6.08 -25.14
CA THR A 483 17.29 7.36 -24.43
C THR A 483 18.48 7.42 -23.47
N GLU A 484 19.53 8.14 -23.85
CA GLU A 484 20.56 8.49 -22.88
C GLU A 484 19.92 9.26 -21.74
N LEU A 485 20.05 8.73 -20.52
CA LEU A 485 19.82 9.50 -19.31
C LEU A 485 20.90 10.58 -19.27
N THR A 486 20.58 11.79 -19.73
CA THR A 486 21.40 12.98 -19.48
C THR A 486 21.48 13.20 -17.96
N ALA A 487 22.49 12.61 -17.33
CA ALA A 487 22.88 12.87 -15.96
C ALA A 487 23.62 14.22 -15.86
N ALA A 488 23.03 15.28 -16.40
CA ALA A 488 23.42 16.67 -16.16
C ALA A 488 22.44 17.60 -16.87
N ARG A 489 21.77 18.49 -16.12
CA ARG A 489 21.23 19.72 -16.69
C ARG A 489 22.40 20.69 -16.90
N PRO A 490 22.50 21.38 -18.05
CA PRO A 490 23.48 22.45 -18.22
C PRO A 490 23.21 23.54 -17.17
N GLY A 491 24.06 23.61 -16.14
CA GLY A 491 23.93 24.56 -15.02
C GLY A 491 24.10 23.96 -13.62
N ASP A 492 23.94 22.65 -13.44
CA ASP A 492 23.98 22.02 -12.10
C ASP A 492 25.41 21.64 -11.64
N ALA A 493 26.38 21.49 -12.56
CA ALA A 493 27.71 21.01 -12.20
C ALA A 493 28.54 21.99 -11.34
N THR A 494 28.39 23.29 -11.56
CA THR A 494 29.14 24.34 -10.86
C THR A 494 28.77 24.47 -9.38
N PRO A 495 27.49 24.58 -8.97
CA PRO A 495 27.15 24.72 -7.56
C PRO A 495 27.49 23.46 -6.74
N PHE A 496 27.32 22.25 -7.29
CA PHE A 496 27.69 21.01 -6.59
C PHE A 496 29.21 20.81 -6.51
N ALA A 497 29.98 21.22 -7.53
CA ALA A 497 31.43 21.22 -7.47
C ALA A 497 31.96 22.17 -6.40
N TRP A 498 31.39 23.37 -6.27
CA TRP A 498 31.75 24.32 -5.20
C TRP A 498 31.40 23.80 -3.81
N LEU A 499 30.25 23.15 -3.65
CA LEU A 499 29.83 22.55 -2.39
C LEU A 499 30.77 21.41 -1.98
N ALA A 500 31.15 20.54 -2.92
CA ALA A 500 32.09 19.46 -2.69
C ALA A 500 33.50 20.00 -2.33
N LEU A 501 33.97 21.05 -3.03
CA LEU A 501 35.25 21.68 -2.73
C LEU A 501 35.26 22.32 -1.34
N ALA A 502 34.16 22.99 -0.95
CA ALA A 502 34.00 23.60 0.37
C ALA A 502 33.99 22.54 1.49
N GLN A 503 33.33 21.40 1.28
CA GLN A 503 33.33 20.28 2.23
C GLN A 503 34.71 19.66 2.39
N LEU A 504 35.44 19.49 1.29
CA LEU A 504 36.79 18.93 1.31
C LEU A 504 37.78 19.86 2.01
N LEU A 505 37.70 21.18 1.74
CA LEU A 505 38.49 22.19 2.44
C LEU A 505 38.16 22.25 3.94
N ALA A 506 36.88 22.15 4.31
CA ALA A 506 36.49 22.10 5.71
C ALA A 506 37.08 20.87 6.43
N LEU A 507 37.02 19.69 5.82
CA LEU A 507 37.58 18.45 6.36
C LEU A 507 39.10 18.52 6.57
N VAL A 508 39.82 19.16 5.65
CA VAL A 508 41.30 19.26 5.72
C VAL A 508 41.75 20.36 6.69
N LEU A 509 41.08 21.52 6.71
CA LEU A 509 41.56 22.70 7.43
C LEU A 509 41.05 22.78 8.87
N LEU A 510 39.84 22.29 9.18
CA LEU A 510 39.26 22.38 10.52
C LEU A 510 40.08 21.65 11.60
N PRO A 511 40.64 20.45 11.37
CA PRO A 511 41.46 19.77 12.37
C PRO A 511 42.71 20.58 12.74
N GLY A 512 43.39 21.17 11.74
CA GLY A 512 44.59 21.99 11.95
C GLY A 512 44.30 23.29 12.71
N LEU A 513 43.19 23.97 12.39
CA LEU A 513 42.76 25.19 13.08
C LEU A 513 42.34 24.94 14.54
N LEU A 514 41.71 23.79 14.82
CA LEU A 514 41.31 23.40 16.18
C LEU A 514 42.53 23.04 17.05
N LEU A 515 43.56 22.43 16.45
CA LEU A 515 44.82 22.14 17.14
C LEU A 515 45.66 23.41 17.38
N ALA A 516 45.73 24.32 16.42
CA ALA A 516 46.43 25.60 16.58
C ALA A 516 45.81 26.50 17.68
N ARG A 517 44.50 26.41 17.90
CA ARG A 517 43.80 27.15 18.96
C ARG A 517 44.02 26.59 20.37
N ARG A 518 44.40 25.32 20.51
CA ARG A 518 44.69 24.68 21.81
C ARG A 518 46.15 24.84 22.27
N GLY A 519 47.03 25.35 21.41
CA GLY A 519 48.48 25.42 21.65
C GLY A 519 49.02 26.73 22.22
N ARG A 520 48.22 27.67 22.72
CA ARG A 520 48.74 28.89 23.39
C ARG A 520 48.77 28.71 24.91
N PRO A 521 49.94 28.55 25.55
CA PRO A 521 50.05 28.60 27.00
C PRO A 521 49.81 30.03 27.49
N SER A 522 48.97 30.18 28.50
CA SER A 522 48.87 31.41 29.29
C SER A 522 50.19 31.61 30.03
N ALA A 523 50.98 32.60 29.61
CA ALA A 523 52.11 33.10 30.40
C ALA A 523 51.54 33.93 31.56
N GLY A 524 51.22 33.25 32.66
CA GLY A 524 50.90 33.86 33.94
C GLY A 524 52.18 34.45 34.57
N GLY A 525 52.13 35.74 34.87
CA GLY A 525 53.18 36.47 35.54
C GLY A 525 53.40 36.05 36.98
N ARG A 526 54.65 36.13 37.42
CA ARG A 526 55.06 36.34 38.81
C ARG A 526 56.06 37.49 38.83
N ARG A 527 55.66 38.60 39.42
CA ARG A 527 56.42 39.35 40.44
C ARG A 527 55.43 40.07 41.33
#